data_AF-A0A817N462-F1
#
_entry.id   AF-A0A817N462-F1
#
_cell.length_a   1.000
_cell.length_b   1.000
_cell.length_c   1.000
_cell.angle_alpha   90.00
_cell.angle_beta   90.00
_cell.angle_gamma   90.00
#
_symmetry.space_group_name_H-M   'P 1'
#
loop_
_entity.id
_entity.type
_entity.pdbx_description
1 polymer ?
#
loop_
_entity_poly.entity_id
_entity_poly.type
_entity_poly.pdbx_seq_one_letter_code
_entity_poly.pdbx_strand_id
1 'polypeptide(L)'
;MTTITFAVATINICTTRHTETQQLSEADLARWALKDEKLSLENFQINYPLVAELNCHNYRIKNAFVGAIYTAYCDHYPLELSVEDIWVAIAQGVGIHLNQNAEKYRHLMVSHEGQKELILNVNSLRIPDSDRPKYGNKSVPAIDWSRTVRLICGLIKDDIKTDMATLLTTPFSSTTPVEQAVFDCTLMDTVKAYYKYRCCLECGIPEVTLRGS
;
A
#
# COMPACT_ATOMS: atom_id res chain seq x y z
N MET A 1 -23.45 2.78 11.91
CA MET A 1 -22.84 3.43 10.74
C MET A 1 -23.96 3.95 9.87
N THR A 2 -23.89 5.22 9.46
CA THR A 2 -24.88 5.83 8.58
C THR A 2 -24.31 5.83 7.17
N THR A 3 -24.68 4.86 6.36
CA THR A 3 -24.30 4.80 4.94
C THR A 3 -25.16 5.80 4.19
N ILE A 4 -24.54 6.75 3.49
CA ILE A 4 -25.25 7.72 2.65
C ILE A 4 -25.08 7.27 1.20
N THR A 5 -26.14 6.68 0.64
CA THR A 5 -26.23 6.40 -0.79
C THR A 5 -26.96 7.56 -1.46
N PHE A 6 -26.32 8.21 -2.42
CA PHE A 6 -26.97 9.22 -3.24
C PHE A 6 -26.86 8.83 -4.72
N ALA A 7 -27.96 9.01 -5.44
CA ALA A 7 -27.97 8.77 -6.88
C ALA A 7 -27.21 9.91 -7.57
N VAL A 8 -26.14 9.59 -8.29
CA VAL A 8 -25.36 10.57 -9.06
C VAL A 8 -26.12 11.01 -10.32
N ALA A 9 -26.92 10.12 -10.90
CA ALA A 9 -27.88 10.41 -11.97
C ALA A 9 -28.92 9.28 -12.08
N THR A 10 -30.11 9.58 -12.61
CA THR A 10 -31.07 8.58 -13.10
C THR A 10 -30.53 7.96 -14.38
N ILE A 11 -29.63 6.99 -14.24
CA ILE A 11 -29.06 6.26 -15.37
C ILE A 11 -30.02 5.12 -15.69
N ASN A 12 -30.68 5.18 -16.85
CA ASN A 12 -31.17 3.97 -17.48
C ASN A 12 -29.93 3.11 -17.74
N ILE A 13 -29.81 1.95 -17.09
CA ILE A 13 -28.69 1.04 -17.28
C ILE A 13 -28.68 0.68 -18.77
N CYS A 14 -27.90 1.40 -19.56
CA CYS A 14 -27.86 1.22 -20.99
C CYS A 14 -27.31 -0.18 -21.24
N THR A 15 -27.95 -0.94 -22.13
CA THR A 15 -27.48 -2.23 -22.63
C THR A 15 -26.17 -2.13 -23.42
N THR A 16 -25.58 -0.93 -23.51
CA THR A 16 -24.37 -0.59 -24.23
C THR A 16 -23.34 -0.03 -23.26
N ARG A 17 -22.21 -0.73 -23.15
CA ARG A 17 -21.02 -0.30 -22.44
C ARG A 17 -20.59 1.08 -22.94
N HIS A 18 -20.28 2.01 -22.03
CA HIS A 18 -19.67 3.30 -22.42
C HIS A 18 -18.30 3.01 -23.07
N THR A 19 -18.30 3.02 -24.39
CA THR A 19 -17.12 2.81 -25.23
C THR A 19 -16.55 4.12 -25.75
N GLU A 20 -17.02 5.26 -25.23
CA GLU A 20 -16.42 6.58 -25.47
C GLU A 20 -15.03 6.66 -24.83
N THR A 21 -14.09 5.96 -25.46
CA THR A 21 -12.77 6.51 -25.67
C THR A 21 -12.94 7.65 -26.66
N GLN A 22 -13.36 8.82 -26.18
CA GLN A 22 -12.88 10.02 -26.83
C GLN A 22 -11.36 9.83 -26.87
N GLN A 23 -10.77 9.77 -28.08
CA GLN A 23 -9.33 9.75 -28.19
C GLN A 23 -8.85 11.03 -27.50
N LEU A 24 -8.44 10.90 -26.24
CA LEU A 24 -7.81 11.99 -25.50
C LEU A 24 -6.62 12.39 -26.36
N SER A 25 -6.68 13.62 -26.87
CA SER A 25 -5.58 14.12 -27.68
C SER A 25 -4.32 14.13 -26.83
N GLU A 26 -3.14 14.05 -27.45
CA GLU A 26 -1.89 14.20 -26.69
C GLU A 26 -1.86 15.52 -25.91
N ALA A 27 -2.59 16.55 -26.36
CA ALA A 27 -2.74 17.81 -25.65
C ALA A 27 -3.62 17.70 -24.38
N ASP A 28 -4.64 16.85 -24.37
CA ASP A 28 -5.46 16.60 -23.17
C ASP A 28 -4.70 15.74 -22.16
N LEU A 29 -3.97 14.73 -22.66
CA LEU A 29 -3.06 13.91 -21.85
C LEU A 29 -1.94 14.76 -21.26
N ALA A 30 -1.31 15.66 -22.01
CA ALA A 30 -0.26 16.56 -21.52
C ALA A 30 -0.78 17.62 -20.54
N ARG A 31 -2.09 17.86 -20.50
CA ARG A 31 -2.75 18.78 -19.56
C ARG A 31 -2.97 18.13 -18.19
N TRP A 32 -3.19 16.82 -18.16
CA TRP A 32 -3.44 16.04 -16.94
C TRP A 32 -2.25 15.21 -16.47
N ALA A 33 -1.33 14.88 -17.38
CA ALA A 33 -0.03 14.33 -17.05
C ALA A 33 0.80 15.47 -16.43
N LEU A 34 1.33 15.19 -15.24
CA LEU A 34 2.40 15.99 -14.68
C LEU A 34 3.51 16.11 -15.76
N LYS A 35 3.86 17.35 -16.12
CA LYS A 35 4.87 17.66 -17.15
C LYS A 35 6.24 17.03 -16.91
N ASP A 36 6.48 16.53 -15.70
CA ASP A 36 7.65 15.71 -15.41
C ASP A 36 7.43 14.30 -15.94
N GLU A 37 8.06 13.99 -17.06
CA GLU A 37 8.17 12.62 -17.58
C GLU A 37 8.85 11.68 -16.56
N LYS A 38 9.64 12.23 -15.62
CA LYS A 38 10.19 11.54 -14.43
C LYS A 38 9.15 11.17 -13.36
N LEU A 39 7.97 11.75 -13.42
CA LEU A 39 6.80 11.34 -12.64
C LEU A 39 6.07 10.16 -13.30
N SER A 40 6.66 9.53 -14.33
CA SER A 40 6.33 8.18 -14.73
C SER A 40 6.49 7.26 -13.52
N LEU A 41 5.39 7.06 -12.80
CA LEU A 41 4.69 5.83 -12.42
C LEU A 41 5.42 4.47 -12.57
N GLU A 42 6.74 4.42 -12.61
CA GLU A 42 7.56 3.21 -12.56
C GLU A 42 7.43 2.55 -11.18
N ASN A 43 7.17 3.34 -10.12
CA ASN A 43 6.87 2.80 -8.80
C ASN A 43 5.44 2.27 -8.64
N PHE A 44 4.53 2.51 -9.61
CA PHE A 44 3.21 1.87 -9.63
C PHE A 44 3.25 0.47 -10.29
N GLN A 45 4.39 0.09 -10.89
CA GLN A 45 4.58 -1.23 -11.51
C GLN A 45 4.92 -2.34 -10.51
N ILE A 46 4.41 -2.28 -9.28
CA ILE A 46 4.43 -3.46 -8.43
C ILE A 46 3.24 -4.32 -8.87
N ASN A 47 3.51 -5.23 -9.82
CA ASN A 47 2.76 -6.43 -10.17
C ASN A 47 1.53 -6.74 -9.30
N TYR A 48 0.39 -6.10 -9.57
CA TYR A 48 -0.90 -6.58 -9.07
C TYR A 48 -1.81 -6.91 -10.25
N PRO A 49 -2.27 -8.17 -10.37
CA PRO A 49 -3.32 -8.57 -11.31
C PRO A 49 -4.55 -7.67 -11.21
N LEU A 50 -4.83 -7.15 -10.00
CA LEU A 50 -6.00 -6.33 -9.72
C LEU A 50 -6.06 -5.04 -10.55
N VAL A 51 -4.95 -4.35 -10.80
CA VAL A 51 -4.96 -3.13 -11.64
C VAL A 51 -5.22 -3.49 -13.11
N ALA A 52 -4.68 -4.62 -13.58
CA ALA A 52 -4.94 -5.12 -14.92
C ALA A 52 -6.40 -5.60 -15.08
N GLU A 53 -6.95 -6.25 -14.06
CA GLU A 53 -8.33 -6.72 -13.99
C GLU A 53 -9.33 -5.55 -13.91
N LEU A 54 -9.06 -4.56 -13.05
CA LEU A 54 -9.90 -3.37 -12.91
C LEU A 54 -9.89 -2.56 -14.21
N ASN A 55 -8.75 -2.37 -14.86
CA ASN A 55 -8.64 -1.47 -16.00
C ASN A 55 -9.32 -1.92 -17.29
N CYS A 56 -10.00 -3.06 -17.32
CA CYS A 56 -10.74 -3.56 -18.48
C CYS A 56 -10.02 -3.41 -19.85
N HIS A 57 -8.70 -3.63 -19.88
CA HIS A 57 -7.77 -3.46 -21.03
C HIS A 57 -7.26 -2.04 -21.34
N ASN A 58 -7.58 -1.02 -20.53
CA ASN A 58 -7.03 0.32 -20.65
C ASN A 58 -5.71 0.46 -19.86
N TYR A 59 -4.59 0.10 -20.51
CA TYR A 59 -3.23 0.12 -19.94
C TYR A 59 -2.70 1.51 -19.54
N ARG A 60 -3.49 2.58 -19.74
CA ARG A 60 -3.09 3.97 -19.49
C ARG A 60 -3.38 4.44 -18.06
N ILE A 61 -4.39 3.88 -17.39
CA ILE A 61 -4.72 4.25 -16.01
C ILE A 61 -3.85 3.44 -15.06
N LYS A 62 -2.84 4.06 -14.46
CA LYS A 62 -1.92 3.35 -13.56
C LYS A 62 -2.38 3.37 -12.11
N ASN A 63 -3.24 4.30 -11.69
CA ASN A 63 -3.70 4.41 -10.30
C ASN A 63 -4.94 3.53 -10.05
N ALA A 64 -4.87 2.65 -9.04
CA ALA A 64 -5.93 1.68 -8.74
C ALA A 64 -7.26 2.32 -8.30
N PHE A 65 -7.21 3.42 -7.53
CA PHE A 65 -8.40 4.14 -7.09
C PHE A 65 -9.14 4.77 -8.28
N VAL A 66 -8.40 5.44 -9.17
CA VAL A 66 -8.97 5.99 -10.42
C VAL A 66 -9.48 4.88 -11.33
N GLY A 67 -8.75 3.76 -11.42
CA GLY A 67 -9.16 2.59 -12.19
C GLY A 67 -10.50 2.03 -11.69
N ALA A 68 -10.68 1.86 -10.38
CA ALA A 68 -11.93 1.37 -9.81
C ALA A 68 -13.13 2.29 -10.14
N ILE A 69 -12.96 3.61 -10.04
CA ILE A 69 -14.01 4.59 -10.39
C ILE A 69 -14.33 4.52 -11.89
N TYR A 70 -13.29 4.50 -12.74
CA TYR A 70 -13.45 4.42 -14.18
C TYR A 70 -14.20 3.16 -14.61
N THR A 71 -13.90 2.02 -13.98
CA THR A 71 -14.54 0.74 -14.28
C THR A 71 -15.98 0.71 -13.80
N ALA A 72 -16.26 1.22 -12.60
CA ALA A 72 -17.62 1.37 -12.12
C ALA A 72 -18.46 2.26 -13.05
N TYR A 73 -17.85 3.34 -13.57
CA TYR A 73 -18.49 4.19 -14.57
C TYR A 73 -18.74 3.46 -15.90
N CYS A 74 -17.73 2.81 -16.47
CA CYS A 74 -17.82 2.19 -17.81
C CYS A 74 -18.76 0.98 -17.86
N ASP A 75 -18.75 0.18 -16.79
CA ASP A 75 -19.50 -1.07 -16.70
C ASP A 75 -20.77 -0.92 -15.86
N HIS A 76 -21.12 0.31 -15.46
CA HIS A 76 -22.31 0.65 -14.67
C HIS A 76 -22.41 -0.08 -13.32
N TYR A 77 -21.27 -0.40 -12.70
CA TYR A 77 -21.29 -0.98 -11.36
C TYR A 77 -21.68 0.06 -10.31
N PRO A 78 -22.43 -0.34 -9.27
CA PRO A 78 -22.55 0.49 -8.08
C PRO A 78 -21.15 0.66 -7.46
N LEU A 79 -20.79 1.91 -7.16
CA LEU A 79 -19.51 2.27 -6.56
C LEU A 79 -19.72 2.57 -5.07
N GLU A 80 -18.96 1.89 -4.22
CA GLU A 80 -18.86 2.17 -2.80
C GLU A 80 -17.44 2.64 -2.49
N LEU A 81 -17.32 3.77 -1.79
CA LEU A 81 -16.05 4.35 -1.38
C LEU A 81 -16.09 4.66 0.11
N SER A 82 -15.02 4.30 0.81
CA SER A 82 -14.77 4.67 2.20
C SER A 82 -13.88 5.92 2.29
N VAL A 83 -13.81 6.52 3.48
CA VAL A 83 -12.88 7.63 3.73
C VAL A 83 -11.43 7.12 3.70
N GLU A 84 -11.24 5.88 4.13
CA GLU A 84 -9.98 5.15 4.11
C GLU A 84 -9.43 5.02 2.68
N ASP A 85 -10.27 4.70 1.68
CA ASP A 85 -9.84 4.59 0.28
C ASP A 85 -9.23 5.89 -0.27
N ILE A 86 -9.89 7.00 0.04
CA ILE A 86 -9.44 8.34 -0.36
C ILE A 86 -8.15 8.70 0.38
N TRP A 87 -8.08 8.41 1.68
CA TRP A 87 -6.92 8.71 2.50
C TRP A 87 -5.67 7.94 2.03
N VAL A 88 -5.81 6.64 1.74
CA VAL A 88 -4.70 5.82 1.20
C VAL A 88 -4.21 6.39 -0.12
N ALA A 89 -5.10 6.79 -1.02
CA ALA A 89 -4.71 7.36 -2.31
C ALA A 89 -3.87 8.65 -2.13
N ILE A 90 -4.26 9.52 -1.18
CA ILE A 90 -3.51 10.74 -0.84
C ILE A 90 -2.16 10.37 -0.23
N ALA A 91 -2.14 9.48 0.77
CA ALA A 91 -0.94 9.04 1.47
C ALA A 91 0.09 8.43 0.51
N GLN A 92 -0.35 7.58 -0.43
CA GLN A 92 0.50 7.02 -1.48
C GLN A 92 1.08 8.11 -2.39
N GLY A 93 0.29 9.11 -2.79
CA GLY A 93 0.77 10.25 -3.58
C GLY A 93 1.86 11.04 -2.85
N VAL A 94 1.67 11.30 -1.55
CA VAL A 94 2.68 11.93 -0.69
C VAL A 94 3.94 11.06 -0.59
N GLY A 95 3.78 9.75 -0.37
CA GLY A 95 4.89 8.81 -0.29
C GLY A 95 5.73 8.75 -1.56
N ILE A 96 5.10 8.77 -2.73
CA ILE A 96 5.80 8.82 -4.02
C ILE A 96 6.61 10.12 -4.13
N HIS A 97 6.01 11.27 -3.83
CA HIS A 97 6.69 12.57 -3.91
C HIS A 97 7.88 12.65 -2.95
N LEU A 98 7.74 12.15 -1.72
CA LEU A 98 8.82 12.10 -0.74
C LEU A 98 9.96 11.19 -1.20
N ASN A 99 9.66 10.00 -1.70
CA ASN A 99 10.69 9.06 -2.18
C ASN A 99 11.46 9.62 -3.40
N GLN A 100 10.79 10.33 -4.31
CA GLN A 100 11.45 10.98 -5.46
C GLN A 100 12.32 12.17 -5.07
N ASN A 101 12.02 12.81 -3.94
CA ASN A 101 12.69 14.02 -3.46
C ASN A 101 13.33 13.80 -2.07
N ALA A 102 13.80 12.58 -1.79
CA ALA A 102 14.18 12.17 -0.44
C ALA A 102 15.24 13.08 0.18
N GLU A 103 16.30 13.42 -0.56
CA GLU A 103 17.36 14.30 -0.06
C GLU A 103 16.89 15.73 0.21
N LYS A 104 15.93 16.24 -0.59
CA LYS A 104 15.34 17.57 -0.39
C LYS A 104 14.61 17.67 0.95
N TYR A 105 13.91 16.60 1.34
CA TYR A 105 13.08 16.57 2.56
C TYR A 105 13.71 15.83 3.74
N ARG A 106 14.90 15.23 3.56
CA ARG A 106 15.59 14.42 4.58
C ARG A 106 15.69 15.11 5.93
N HIS A 107 16.08 16.38 5.94
CA HIS A 107 16.27 17.16 7.16
C HIS A 107 14.99 17.29 8.01
N LEU A 108 13.81 17.23 7.38
CA LEU A 108 12.49 17.25 8.03
C LEU A 108 12.08 15.86 8.52
N MET A 109 12.50 14.80 7.83
CA MET A 109 12.06 13.44 8.12
C MET A 109 12.95 12.75 9.16
N VAL A 110 14.27 12.79 8.98
CA VAL A 110 15.22 11.97 9.76
C VAL A 110 16.49 12.73 10.14
N SER A 111 17.22 12.23 11.14
CA SER A 111 18.52 12.77 11.57
C SER A 111 19.72 12.09 10.92
N HIS A 112 19.53 10.93 10.31
CA HIS A 112 20.62 10.12 9.75
C HIS A 112 20.79 10.36 8.24
N GLU A 113 22.01 10.13 7.77
CA GLU A 113 22.32 10.07 6.34
C GLU A 113 22.01 8.68 5.78
N GLY A 114 21.80 8.59 4.46
CA GLY A 114 21.48 7.33 3.79
C GLY A 114 20.26 6.61 4.37
N GLN A 115 20.32 5.28 4.40
CA GLN A 115 19.27 4.45 4.98
C GLN A 115 19.68 3.88 6.34
N LYS A 116 18.84 4.06 7.36
CA LYS A 116 18.99 3.38 8.66
C LYS A 116 18.33 2.01 8.60
N GLU A 117 19.04 0.97 9.03
CA GLU A 117 18.48 -0.37 9.10
C GLU A 117 17.62 -0.53 10.37
N LEU A 118 16.35 -0.90 10.19
CA LEU A 118 15.42 -1.25 11.24
C LEU A 118 15.30 -2.78 11.29
N ILE A 119 15.86 -3.37 12.35
CA ILE A 119 15.88 -4.82 12.54
C ILE A 119 14.80 -5.21 13.55
N LEU A 120 13.90 -6.10 13.14
CA LEU A 120 12.88 -6.68 14.01
C LEU A 120 13.09 -8.19 14.13
N ASN A 121 13.27 -8.67 15.36
CA ASN A 121 13.21 -10.09 15.66
C ASN A 121 11.75 -10.54 15.68
N VAL A 122 11.40 -11.51 14.82
CA VAL A 122 10.02 -11.97 14.63
C VAL A 122 9.75 -13.36 15.21
N ASN A 123 10.66 -13.91 16.03
CA ASN A 123 10.49 -15.24 16.64
C ASN A 123 9.24 -15.33 17.50
N SER A 124 8.98 -14.30 18.31
CA SER A 124 7.81 -14.21 19.17
C SER A 124 6.50 -13.99 18.39
N LEU A 125 6.59 -13.69 17.10
CA LEU A 125 5.46 -13.49 16.18
C LEU A 125 5.19 -14.73 15.32
N ARG A 126 5.91 -15.83 15.56
CA ARG A 126 5.66 -17.09 14.90
C ARG A 126 4.29 -17.64 15.34
N ILE A 127 3.47 -17.93 14.35
CA ILE A 127 2.20 -18.64 14.52
C ILE A 127 2.53 -20.13 14.73
N PRO A 128 2.01 -20.76 15.80
CA PRO A 128 2.18 -22.20 16.02
C PRO A 128 1.71 -23.01 14.82
N ASP A 129 2.36 -24.14 14.56
CA ASP A 129 2.02 -24.99 13.40
C ASP A 129 0.58 -25.53 13.47
N SER A 130 0.01 -25.63 14.68
CA SER A 130 -1.41 -25.99 14.91
C SER A 130 -2.41 -24.95 14.40
N ASP A 131 -2.06 -23.66 14.49
CA ASP A 131 -2.93 -22.53 14.15
C ASP A 131 -2.59 -21.94 12.77
N ARG A 132 -1.76 -22.67 12.01
CA ARG A 132 -1.26 -22.23 10.72
C ARG A 132 -2.39 -22.09 9.70
N PRO A 133 -2.41 -21.01 8.90
CA PRO A 133 -3.34 -20.88 7.78
C PRO A 133 -3.24 -22.08 6.82
N LYS A 134 -4.39 -22.53 6.29
CA LYS A 134 -4.45 -23.66 5.34
C LYS A 134 -3.73 -23.37 4.01
N TYR A 135 -3.61 -22.09 3.67
CA TYR A 135 -2.99 -21.59 2.44
C TYR A 135 -1.62 -20.97 2.72
N GLY A 136 -0.78 -20.87 1.70
CA GLY A 136 0.56 -20.29 1.78
C GLY A 136 1.70 -21.31 1.75
N ASN A 137 2.93 -20.81 1.68
CA ASN A 137 4.13 -21.65 1.60
C ASN A 137 4.36 -22.38 2.94
N LYS A 138 4.28 -23.72 2.93
CA LYS A 138 4.47 -24.54 4.13
C LYS A 138 5.94 -24.70 4.55
N SER A 139 6.88 -24.36 3.67
CA SER A 139 8.32 -24.54 3.87
C SER A 139 8.98 -23.45 4.73
N VAL A 140 8.25 -22.40 5.11
CA VAL A 140 8.76 -21.32 5.98
C VAL A 140 7.89 -21.20 7.24
N PRO A 141 8.39 -20.73 8.39
CA PRO A 141 7.52 -20.45 9.54
C PRO A 141 6.40 -19.46 9.19
N ALA A 142 5.19 -19.69 9.69
CA ALA A 142 4.10 -18.72 9.57
C ALA A 142 4.32 -17.59 10.58
N ILE A 143 4.27 -16.34 10.12
CA ILE A 143 4.50 -15.13 10.92
C ILE A 143 3.24 -14.28 10.91
N ASP A 144 2.89 -13.69 12.05
CA ASP A 144 1.86 -12.64 12.13
C ASP A 144 2.39 -11.34 11.49
N TRP A 145 2.19 -11.22 10.18
CA TRP A 145 2.64 -10.07 9.40
C TRP A 145 1.93 -8.77 9.79
N SER A 146 0.64 -8.83 10.13
CA SER A 146 -0.11 -7.65 10.56
C SER A 146 0.51 -7.02 11.81
N ARG A 147 0.89 -7.87 12.78
CA ARG A 147 1.60 -7.41 13.98
C ARG A 147 3.05 -7.01 13.68
N THR A 148 3.73 -7.72 12.79
CA THR A 148 5.10 -7.40 12.37
C THR A 148 5.19 -6.00 11.78
N VAL A 149 4.30 -5.67 10.84
CA VAL A 149 4.23 -4.35 10.20
C VAL A 149 3.96 -3.26 11.24
N ARG A 150 3.00 -3.46 12.15
CA ARG A 150 2.73 -2.52 13.26
C ARG A 150 3.96 -2.24 14.11
N LEU A 151 4.74 -3.27 14.44
CA LEU A 151 5.96 -3.10 15.24
C LEU A 151 7.04 -2.32 14.47
N ILE A 152 7.22 -2.58 13.18
CA ILE A 152 8.12 -1.78 12.33
C ILE A 152 7.65 -0.32 12.29
N CYS A 153 6.35 -0.07 12.15
CA CYS A 153 5.80 1.29 12.22
C CYS A 153 6.06 1.97 13.57
N GLY A 154 6.05 1.22 14.68
CA GLY A 154 6.50 1.72 15.97
C GLY A 154 7.95 2.20 15.94
N LEU A 155 8.86 1.38 15.40
CA LEU A 155 10.28 1.76 15.23
C LEU A 155 10.47 3.01 14.36
N ILE A 156 9.63 3.18 13.33
CA ILE A 156 9.64 4.39 12.49
C ILE A 156 9.16 5.60 13.29
N LYS A 157 8.04 5.46 14.02
CA LYS A 157 7.46 6.54 14.84
C LYS A 157 8.43 7.05 15.91
N ASP A 158 9.22 6.16 16.49
CA ASP A 158 10.20 6.52 17.52
C ASP A 158 11.42 7.27 16.96
N ASP A 159 11.72 7.15 15.66
CA ASP A 159 12.92 7.71 15.04
C ASP A 159 12.65 8.92 14.12
N ILE A 160 11.45 9.00 13.52
CA ILE A 160 11.08 10.08 12.61
C ILE A 160 10.92 11.41 13.37
N LYS A 161 11.41 12.50 12.79
CA LYS A 161 11.35 13.84 13.42
C LYS A 161 9.98 14.48 13.39
N THR A 162 9.22 14.22 12.32
CA THR A 162 7.92 14.85 12.08
C THR A 162 6.80 13.89 12.44
N ASP A 163 5.66 14.43 12.90
CA ASP A 163 4.44 13.68 13.18
C ASP A 163 3.75 13.07 11.94
N MET A 164 4.46 12.98 10.80
CA MET A 164 3.98 12.37 9.56
C MET A 164 3.57 10.91 9.78
N ALA A 165 4.31 10.17 10.60
CA ALA A 165 3.98 8.78 10.88
C ALA A 165 2.64 8.64 11.60
N THR A 166 2.33 9.52 12.54
CA THR A 166 1.01 9.56 13.19
C THR A 166 -0.06 10.00 12.21
N LEU A 167 0.18 11.09 11.46
CA LEU A 167 -0.76 11.62 10.47
C LEU A 167 -1.21 10.53 9.48
N LEU A 168 -0.25 9.78 8.91
CA LEU A 168 -0.54 8.76 7.90
C LEU A 168 -1.20 7.50 8.46
N THR A 169 -1.03 7.20 9.75
CA THR A 169 -1.53 5.95 10.38
C THR A 169 -2.67 6.14 11.35
N THR A 170 -3.19 7.36 11.52
CA THR A 170 -4.29 7.64 12.45
C THR A 170 -5.58 7.01 11.91
N PRO A 171 -6.27 6.16 12.69
CA PRO A 171 -7.51 5.54 12.27
C PRO A 171 -8.68 6.53 12.25
N PHE A 172 -9.61 6.33 11.32
CA PHE A 172 -10.93 6.93 11.35
C PHE A 172 -11.88 6.07 12.22
N SER A 173 -13.09 6.59 12.47
CA SER A 173 -14.09 5.89 13.28
C SER A 173 -14.60 4.58 12.66
N SER A 174 -14.44 4.41 11.34
CA SER A 174 -14.79 3.21 10.57
C SER A 174 -13.64 2.23 10.38
N THR A 175 -12.41 2.61 10.76
CA THR A 175 -11.21 1.88 10.37
C THR A 175 -11.15 0.50 11.04
N THR A 176 -11.08 -0.52 10.19
CA THR A 176 -10.95 -1.92 10.53
C THR A 176 -9.47 -2.30 10.72
N PRO A 177 -9.19 -3.48 11.32
CA PRO A 177 -7.81 -3.97 11.42
C PRO A 177 -7.09 -4.14 10.07
N VAL A 178 -7.85 -4.37 8.99
CA VAL A 178 -7.33 -4.52 7.64
C VAL A 178 -6.91 -3.16 7.08
N GLU A 179 -7.77 -2.15 7.15
CA GLU A 179 -7.44 -0.78 6.71
C GLU A 179 -6.27 -0.20 7.51
N GLN A 180 -6.22 -0.48 8.82
CA GLN A 180 -5.07 -0.09 9.63
C GLN A 180 -3.76 -0.72 9.12
N ALA A 181 -3.78 -2.00 8.73
CA ALA A 181 -2.61 -2.64 8.15
C ALA A 181 -2.21 -2.01 6.80
N VAL A 182 -3.17 -1.54 6.00
CA VAL A 182 -2.90 -0.79 4.77
C VAL A 182 -2.24 0.55 5.08
N PHE A 183 -2.71 1.28 6.10
CA PHE A 183 -2.09 2.54 6.52
C PHE A 183 -0.65 2.32 7.01
N ASP A 184 -0.42 1.29 7.81
CA ASP A 184 0.89 0.94 8.33
C ASP A 184 1.87 0.58 7.18
N CYS A 185 1.42 -0.24 6.22
CA CYS A 185 2.19 -0.55 5.00
C CYS A 185 2.48 0.72 4.17
N THR A 186 1.50 1.63 4.05
CA THR A 186 1.64 2.88 3.30
C THR A 186 2.65 3.82 3.97
N LEU A 187 2.70 3.85 5.30
CA LEU A 187 3.74 4.55 6.04
C LEU A 187 5.13 3.98 5.71
N MET A 188 5.29 2.65 5.79
CA MET A 188 6.55 1.99 5.44
C MET A 188 6.98 2.31 4.00
N ASP A 189 6.04 2.31 3.05
CA ASP A 189 6.34 2.69 1.66
C ASP A 189 6.74 4.17 1.54
N THR A 190 6.08 5.06 2.29
CA THR A 190 6.33 6.51 2.26
C THR A 190 7.74 6.88 2.69
N VAL A 191 8.31 6.16 3.68
CA VAL A 191 9.64 6.47 4.23
C VAL A 191 10.73 5.48 3.80
N LYS A 192 10.47 4.62 2.81
CA LYS A 192 11.42 3.60 2.36
C LYS A 192 12.74 4.15 1.82
N ALA A 193 12.78 5.40 1.34
CA ALA A 193 14.03 6.06 0.96
C ALA A 193 14.97 6.34 2.16
N TYR A 194 14.44 6.37 3.39
CA TYR A 194 15.19 6.63 4.62
C TYR A 194 15.47 5.38 5.45
N TYR A 195 14.67 4.33 5.30
CA TYR A 195 14.80 3.13 6.13
C TYR A 195 14.98 1.87 5.30
N LYS A 196 15.76 0.93 5.85
CA LYS A 196 15.88 -0.43 5.36
C LYS A 196 15.28 -1.39 6.38
N TYR A 197 14.26 -2.14 5.99
CA TYR A 197 13.56 -3.05 6.90
C TYR A 197 14.16 -4.45 6.84
N ARG A 198 14.49 -5.03 8.00
CA ARG A 198 15.00 -6.39 8.11
C ARG A 198 14.27 -7.15 9.20
N CYS A 199 13.56 -8.22 8.81
CA CYS A 199 13.04 -9.18 9.77
C CYS A 199 14.03 -10.32 9.94
N CYS A 200 14.33 -10.68 11.19
CA CYS A 200 15.23 -11.78 11.52
C CYS A 200 14.49 -12.85 12.31
N LEU A 201 14.71 -14.10 11.93
CA LEU A 201 14.36 -15.28 12.72
C LEU A 201 15.65 -15.78 13.37
N GLU A 202 15.60 -16.13 14.64
CA GLU A 202 16.69 -16.90 15.25
C GLU A 202 16.41 -18.37 14.95
N CYS A 203 17.32 -18.97 14.21
CA CYS A 203 17.40 -20.42 14.04
C CYS A 203 18.49 -20.93 14.98
N GLY A 204 18.16 -21.95 15.77
CA GLY A 204 19.10 -22.59 16.68
C GLY A 204 18.72 -24.04 16.88
N ILE A 205 19.70 -24.94 16.78
CA ILE A 205 19.56 -26.31 17.28
C ILE A 205 19.99 -26.23 18.75
N PRO A 206 19.05 -26.35 19.70
CA PRO A 206 19.37 -26.10 21.11
C PRO A 206 20.34 -27.14 21.68
N GLU A 207 20.30 -28.37 21.16
CA GLU A 207 21.21 -29.44 21.54
C GLU A 207 21.31 -30.47 20.41
N VAL A 208 22.52 -31.00 20.18
CA VAL A 208 22.76 -32.16 19.31
C VAL A 208 23.49 -33.21 20.12
N THR A 209 22.81 -34.31 20.45
CA THR A 209 23.47 -35.49 21.02
C THR A 209 23.73 -36.51 19.90
N LEU A 210 25.00 -36.69 19.56
CA LEU A 210 25.46 -37.76 18.67
C LEU A 210 25.93 -38.94 19.52
N ARG A 211 25.35 -40.11 19.28
CA ARG A 211 25.80 -41.38 19.87
C ARG A 211 26.37 -42.25 18.76
N GLY A 212 27.63 -42.64 18.90
CA GLY A 212 28.28 -43.70 18.15
C GLY A 212 28.61 -44.85 19.10
N SER A 213 28.68 -46.07 18.56
CA SER A 213 29.16 -47.26 19.29
C SER A 213 30.64 -47.16 19.61
#